data_AF-A0A6H5HI69-F1
#
_entry.id   AF-A0A6H5HI69-F1
#
_cell.length_a   1.000
_cell.length_b   1.000
_cell.length_c   1.000
_cell.angle_alpha   90.00
_cell.angle_beta   90.00
_cell.angle_gamma   90.00
#
_symmetry.space_group_name_H-M   'P 1'
#
loop_
_entity.id
_entity.type
_entity.pdbx_description
1 polymer ?
#
loop_
_entity_poly.entity_id
_entity_poly.type
_entity_poly.pdbx_seq_one_letter_code
_entity_poly.pdbx_strand_id
1 'polypeptide(L)'
;MTAHEKPLFRDLDPDEAEPEVTEVESLCMNCQCNGITRILLTKIPYYKEVVLMSFECMECGYKNNEIQPGGTIEEQGVRATLRVQNIEDMNRKVVKSDHCCVKIPHIDFEIPSQTQKGEVTTVEGVISRAITGLEQDQPVRRKDHPEAAILIDDFVKKLEDLKLVSEPFTIIFEDISGNSFVENPYAPKADPYCKKELFHRTAEQDHLLGIFSREEVSDGTTEVAEPNLLQGMGKDNVTYEDLQGEVLTFKTNCSNCNTPCDTNMKVTSKRI
;
A
#
# COMPACT_ATOMS: atom_id res chain seq x y z
N MET A 1 38.60 -4.04 -11.11
CA MET A 1 37.84 -3.53 -9.95
C MET A 1 36.38 -3.68 -10.31
N THR A 2 35.81 -4.82 -9.94
CA THR A 2 34.41 -5.16 -10.24
C THR A 2 33.51 -4.29 -9.36
N ALA A 3 32.74 -3.41 -10.00
CA ALA A 3 31.63 -2.75 -9.32
C ALA A 3 30.70 -3.86 -8.82
N HIS A 4 30.55 -3.98 -7.50
CA HIS A 4 29.49 -4.78 -6.93
C HIS A 4 28.17 -4.12 -7.35
N GLU A 5 27.45 -4.72 -8.29
CA GLU A 5 26.05 -4.36 -8.56
C GLU A 5 25.27 -4.55 -7.27
N LYS A 6 24.89 -3.44 -6.65
CA LYS A 6 24.08 -3.44 -5.43
C LYS A 6 22.65 -3.86 -5.81
N PRO A 7 21.95 -4.64 -4.97
CA PRO A 7 20.56 -4.99 -5.21
C PRO A 7 19.66 -3.75 -5.20
N LEU A 8 18.62 -3.74 -6.04
CA LEU A 8 17.70 -2.61 -6.21
C LEU A 8 16.91 -2.30 -4.92
N PHE A 9 16.51 -3.33 -4.17
CA PHE A 9 15.91 -3.19 -2.84
C PHE A 9 16.95 -3.54 -1.77
N ARG A 10 17.16 -2.64 -0.82
CA ARG A 10 18.15 -2.79 0.26
C ARG A 10 17.46 -2.74 1.62
N ASP A 11 17.99 -3.47 2.61
CA ASP A 11 17.47 -3.41 3.97
C ASP A 11 17.66 -2.00 4.55
N LEU A 12 16.71 -1.53 5.37
CA LEU A 12 16.86 -0.27 6.10
C LEU A 12 17.94 -0.41 7.17
N ASP A 13 19.16 0.08 6.89
CA ASP A 13 20.26 0.15 7.85
C ASP A 13 20.34 1.54 8.48
N PRO A 14 20.10 1.70 9.80
CA PRO A 14 20.18 2.99 10.48
C PRO A 14 21.60 3.59 10.50
N ASP A 15 22.65 2.81 10.23
CA ASP A 15 24.04 3.27 10.18
C ASP A 15 24.51 3.65 8.76
N GLU A 16 23.68 3.45 7.73
CA GLU A 16 23.99 3.88 6.35
C GLU A 16 23.66 5.38 6.17
N ALA A 17 24.71 6.22 6.18
CA ALA A 17 24.60 7.67 6.21
C ALA A 17 23.89 8.29 4.98
N GLU A 18 23.87 7.60 3.84
CA GLU A 18 23.21 8.05 2.61
C GLU A 18 22.54 6.85 1.91
N PRO A 19 21.24 6.61 2.15
CA PRO A 19 20.48 5.69 1.30
C PRO A 19 20.51 6.23 -0.15
N GLU A 20 20.70 5.34 -1.13
CA GLU A 20 20.57 5.68 -2.56
C GLU A 20 19.11 6.02 -2.86
N VAL A 21 18.76 7.29 -2.72
CA VAL A 21 17.42 7.84 -2.98
C VAL A 21 17.40 8.40 -4.40
N THR A 22 16.37 8.06 -5.16
CA THR A 22 16.12 8.69 -6.47
C THR A 22 15.25 9.92 -6.27
N GLU A 23 15.72 11.09 -6.67
CA GLU A 23 14.94 12.33 -6.61
C GLU A 23 14.31 12.63 -7.98
N VAL A 24 13.01 12.94 -7.98
CA VAL A 24 12.24 13.27 -9.19
C VAL A 24 11.42 14.53 -8.93
N GLU A 25 11.45 15.49 -9.85
CA GLU A 25 10.56 16.65 -9.79
C GLU A 25 9.10 16.22 -10.04
N SER A 26 8.19 16.66 -9.17
CA SER A 26 6.77 16.28 -9.22
C SER A 26 5.87 17.47 -8.96
N LEU A 27 4.68 17.48 -9.57
CA LEU A 27 3.71 18.55 -9.37
C LEU A 27 3.12 18.50 -7.95
N CYS A 28 3.12 19.62 -7.25
CA CYS A 28 2.45 19.77 -5.95
C CYS A 28 0.94 19.87 -6.14
N MET A 29 0.18 18.96 -5.54
CA MET A 29 -1.29 19.00 -5.63
C MET A 29 -1.93 20.13 -4.81
N ASN A 30 -1.19 20.74 -3.89
CA ASN A 30 -1.68 21.83 -3.05
C ASN A 30 -1.54 23.21 -3.73
N CYS A 31 -0.35 23.54 -4.23
CA CYS A 31 -0.07 24.86 -4.85
C CYS A 31 0.18 24.81 -6.36
N GLN A 32 0.20 23.63 -6.98
CA GLN A 32 0.47 23.42 -8.41
C GLN A 32 1.86 23.88 -8.89
N CYS A 33 2.79 24.19 -7.99
CA CYS A 33 4.21 24.35 -8.29
C CYS A 33 4.93 22.99 -8.27
N ASN A 34 6.16 22.91 -8.77
CA ASN A 34 6.96 21.69 -8.65
C ASN A 34 7.56 21.55 -7.23
N GLY A 35 7.49 20.34 -6.68
CA GLY A 35 8.24 19.91 -5.51
C GLY A 35 9.16 18.73 -5.86
N ILE A 36 9.80 18.15 -4.86
CA ILE A 36 10.72 17.02 -5.03
C ILE A 36 10.09 15.78 -4.40
N THR A 37 9.99 14.70 -5.18
CA THR A 37 9.66 13.36 -4.68
C THR A 37 10.95 12.56 -4.54
N ARG A 38 11.20 12.09 -3.31
CA ARG A 38 12.29 11.18 -2.96
C ARG A 38 11.77 9.75 -2.96
N ILE A 39 12.33 8.90 -3.82
CA ILE A 39 11.95 7.50 -3.97
C ILE A 39 13.05 6.63 -3.35
N LEU A 40 12.69 5.83 -2.36
CA LEU A 40 13.55 4.89 -1.66
C LEU A 40 13.01 3.46 -1.82
N LEU A 41 13.77 2.63 -2.54
CA LEU A 41 13.50 1.22 -2.73
C LEU A 41 14.12 0.43 -1.58
N THR A 42 13.32 -0.08 -0.67
CA THR A 42 13.84 -0.69 0.55
C THR A 42 13.05 -1.91 1.00
N LYS A 43 13.63 -2.70 1.90
CA LYS A 43 12.99 -3.84 2.54
C LYS A 43 12.81 -3.55 4.02
N ILE A 44 11.56 -3.62 4.47
CA ILE A 44 11.22 -3.48 5.90
C ILE A 44 11.42 -4.85 6.57
N PRO A 45 12.26 -4.96 7.62
CA PRO A 45 12.46 -6.22 8.34
C PRO A 45 11.14 -6.83 8.80
N TYR A 46 10.99 -8.15 8.63
CA TYR A 46 9.78 -8.91 8.96
C TYR A 46 8.51 -8.54 8.17
N TYR A 47 8.63 -7.67 7.17
CA TYR A 47 7.55 -7.33 6.24
C TYR A 47 7.93 -7.74 4.80
N LYS A 48 8.16 -6.78 3.89
CA LYS A 48 8.42 -7.03 2.46
C LYS A 48 9.24 -5.89 1.84
N GLU A 49 9.55 -6.05 0.55
CA GLU A 49 10.08 -5.00 -0.32
C GLU A 49 9.02 -3.95 -0.60
N VAL A 50 9.38 -2.68 -0.43
CA VAL A 50 8.51 -1.52 -0.52
C VAL A 50 9.21 -0.37 -1.26
N VAL A 51 8.41 0.45 -1.92
CA VAL A 51 8.83 1.73 -2.48
C VAL A 51 8.28 2.83 -1.59
N LEU A 52 9.17 3.54 -0.90
CA LEU A 52 8.80 4.71 -0.09
C LEU A 52 8.96 5.96 -0.96
N MET A 53 7.91 6.76 -1.04
CA MET A 53 7.91 8.02 -1.77
C MET A 53 7.63 9.16 -0.79
N SER A 54 8.58 10.05 -0.61
CA SER A 54 8.46 11.25 0.23
C SER A 54 8.47 12.48 -0.67
N PHE A 55 7.32 13.11 -0.84
CA PHE A 55 7.18 14.38 -1.54
C PHE A 55 7.33 15.56 -0.56
N GLU A 56 8.10 16.57 -0.95
CA GLU A 56 8.19 17.86 -0.26
C GLU A 56 8.13 19.01 -1.27
N CYS A 57 7.22 19.96 -1.03
CA CYS A 57 7.13 21.20 -1.80
C CYS A 57 7.83 22.35 -1.04
N MET A 58 8.88 22.92 -1.62
CA MET A 58 9.61 24.03 -1.00
C MET A 58 8.84 25.37 -0.99
N GLU A 59 7.85 25.52 -1.88
CA GLU A 59 7.06 26.77 -2.00
C GLU A 59 5.96 26.88 -0.94
N CYS A 60 5.17 25.81 -0.74
CA CYS A 60 4.03 25.83 0.20
C CYS A 60 4.24 24.98 1.46
N GLY A 61 5.36 24.24 1.55
CA GLY A 61 5.67 23.37 2.69
C GLY A 61 4.85 22.09 2.75
N TYR A 62 4.03 21.78 1.73
CA TYR A 62 3.26 20.54 1.68
C TYR A 62 4.18 19.32 1.61
N LYS A 63 3.89 18.31 2.43
CA LYS A 63 4.62 17.04 2.49
C LYS A 63 3.65 15.88 2.35
N ASN A 64 4.05 14.85 1.64
CA ASN A 64 3.26 13.63 1.48
C ASN A 64 4.18 12.41 1.48
N ASN A 65 3.85 11.39 2.27
CA ASN A 65 4.60 10.15 2.34
C ASN A 65 3.69 9.01 1.91
N GLU A 66 4.09 8.30 0.86
CA GLU A 66 3.36 7.17 0.31
C GLU A 66 4.23 5.92 0.33
N ILE A 67 3.62 4.79 0.67
CA ILE A 67 4.23 3.47 0.49
C ILE A 67 3.54 2.73 -0.63
N GLN A 68 4.32 2.21 -1.56
CA GLN A 68 3.84 1.25 -2.54
C GLN A 68 4.47 -0.12 -2.26
N PRO A 69 3.68 -1.21 -2.21
CA PRO A 69 4.25 -2.54 -2.14
C PRO A 69 5.08 -2.80 -3.41
N GLY A 70 6.31 -3.30 -3.25
CA GLY A 70 7.18 -3.65 -4.38
C GLY A 70 6.81 -4.99 -5.04
N GLY A 71 5.99 -5.79 -4.37
CA GLY A 71 5.55 -7.11 -4.80
C GLY A 71 4.07 -7.16 -5.23
N THR A 72 3.64 -8.33 -5.68
CA THR A 72 2.24 -8.59 -6.04
C THR A 72 1.32 -8.57 -4.82
N ILE A 73 0.03 -8.39 -5.07
CA ILE A 73 -1.02 -8.61 -4.08
C ILE A 73 -0.91 -10.05 -3.57
N GLU A 74 -1.09 -10.26 -2.26
CA GLU A 74 -1.02 -11.60 -1.67
C GLU A 74 -2.20 -12.47 -2.09
N GLU A 75 -2.07 -13.79 -1.93
CA GLU A 75 -3.17 -14.72 -2.18
C GLU A 75 -4.32 -14.59 -1.17
N GLN A 76 -4.02 -14.09 0.03
CA GLN A 76 -4.97 -13.99 1.14
C GLN A 76 -4.98 -12.58 1.73
N GLY A 77 -6.15 -12.16 2.20
CA GLY A 77 -6.27 -10.96 3.03
C GLY A 77 -5.70 -11.19 4.42
N VAL A 78 -5.35 -10.11 5.10
CA VAL A 78 -4.80 -10.15 6.46
C VAL A 78 -5.66 -9.32 7.40
N ARG A 79 -5.97 -9.89 8.57
CA ARG A 79 -6.58 -9.19 9.69
C ARG A 79 -5.61 -9.20 10.88
N ALA A 80 -5.10 -8.04 11.25
CA ALA A 80 -4.31 -7.85 12.46
C ALA A 80 -5.18 -7.22 13.55
N THR A 81 -5.42 -7.96 14.63
CA THR A 81 -6.15 -7.48 15.81
C THR A 81 -5.14 -7.18 16.91
N LEU A 82 -4.91 -5.90 17.19
CA LEU A 82 -3.98 -5.43 18.21
C LEU A 82 -4.79 -4.96 19.43
N ARG A 83 -4.46 -5.51 20.60
CA ARG A 83 -4.93 -5.03 21.90
C ARG A 83 -3.89 -4.08 22.48
N VAL A 84 -4.19 -2.79 22.47
CA VAL A 84 -3.33 -1.74 23.03
C VAL A 84 -3.53 -1.74 24.54
N GLN A 85 -2.46 -1.99 25.32
CA GLN A 85 -2.51 -1.96 26.79
C GLN A 85 -1.70 -0.82 27.37
N ASN A 86 -0.57 -0.50 26.74
CA ASN A 86 0.38 0.49 27.24
C ASN A 86 0.72 1.51 26.15
N ILE A 87 1.33 2.64 26.55
CA ILE A 87 1.84 3.66 25.61
C ILE A 87 2.90 3.07 24.66
N GLU A 88 3.66 2.06 25.09
CA GLU A 88 4.62 1.38 24.20
C GLU A 88 3.95 0.71 22.99
N ASP A 89 2.71 0.22 23.15
CA ASP A 89 1.96 -0.36 22.03
C ASP A 89 1.55 0.72 21.01
N MET A 90 1.42 1.97 21.44
CA MET A 90 1.13 3.10 20.55
C MET A 90 2.30 3.41 19.60
N ASN A 91 3.52 3.06 20.00
CA ASN A 91 4.74 3.28 19.24
C ASN A 91 5.02 2.20 18.19
N ARG A 92 4.24 1.11 18.16
CA ARG A 92 4.40 0.04 17.18
C ARG A 92 4.25 0.59 15.77
N LYS A 93 5.21 0.28 14.90
CA LYS A 93 5.16 0.66 13.48
C LYS A 93 4.04 -0.10 12.79
N VAL A 94 3.29 0.61 11.96
CA VAL A 94 2.19 0.11 11.15
C VAL A 94 2.46 0.48 9.71
N VAL A 95 2.54 -0.53 8.85
CA VAL A 95 2.43 -0.36 7.40
C VAL A 95 0.97 -0.53 7.06
N LYS A 96 0.32 0.56 6.66
CA LYS A 96 -1.07 0.57 6.23
C LYS A 96 -1.10 0.62 4.70
N SER A 97 -1.80 -0.29 4.05
CA SER A 97 -2.03 -0.22 2.59
C SER A 97 -3.22 0.68 2.24
N ASP A 98 -3.37 1.00 0.95
CA ASP A 98 -4.54 1.68 0.38
C ASP A 98 -5.84 0.89 0.63
N HIS A 99 -5.76 -0.44 0.67
CA HIS A 99 -6.90 -1.34 0.82
C HIS A 99 -7.17 -1.77 2.28
N CYS A 100 -6.42 -1.21 3.24
CA CYS A 100 -6.62 -1.46 4.66
C CYS A 100 -7.79 -0.66 5.21
N CYS A 101 -8.72 -1.35 5.85
CA CYS A 101 -9.74 -0.78 6.73
C CYS A 101 -9.25 -0.83 8.18
N VAL A 102 -9.36 0.29 8.89
CA VAL A 102 -8.98 0.40 10.30
C VAL A 102 -10.23 0.55 11.15
N LYS A 103 -10.38 -0.27 12.20
CA LYS A 103 -11.54 -0.24 13.10
C LYS A 103 -11.12 -0.16 14.55
N ILE A 104 -11.81 0.68 15.33
CA ILE A 104 -11.74 0.69 16.80
C ILE A 104 -13.16 0.43 17.32
N PRO A 105 -13.54 -0.84 17.54
CA PRO A 105 -14.91 -1.20 17.90
C PRO A 105 -15.42 -0.57 19.19
N HIS A 106 -14.52 -0.22 20.11
CA HIS A 106 -14.90 0.36 21.40
C HIS A 106 -15.59 1.73 21.28
N ILE A 107 -15.26 2.50 20.24
CA ILE A 107 -15.79 3.84 20.00
C ILE A 107 -16.56 3.93 18.67
N ASP A 108 -16.91 2.79 18.06
CA ASP A 108 -17.56 2.71 16.75
C ASP A 108 -16.83 3.54 15.66
N PHE A 109 -15.49 3.53 15.70
CA PHE A 109 -14.66 4.23 14.73
C PHE A 109 -14.23 3.31 13.59
N GLU A 110 -14.37 3.77 12.36
CA GLU A 110 -13.94 3.08 11.16
C GLU A 110 -13.33 4.04 10.14
N ILE A 111 -12.16 3.68 9.61
CA ILE A 111 -11.54 4.29 8.43
C ILE A 111 -11.70 3.28 7.28
N PRO A 112 -12.62 3.52 6.33
CA PRO A 112 -12.82 2.61 5.21
C PRO A 112 -11.60 2.50 4.30
N SER A 113 -11.49 1.39 3.57
CA SER A 113 -10.47 1.20 2.54
C SER A 113 -10.58 2.27 1.44
N GLN A 114 -9.47 2.53 0.73
CA GLN A 114 -9.34 3.52 -0.35
C GLN A 114 -9.57 4.99 0.02
N THR A 115 -9.94 5.30 1.27
CA THR A 115 -10.08 6.70 1.75
C THR A 115 -8.74 7.38 1.97
N GLN A 116 -7.69 6.60 2.23
CA GLN A 116 -6.35 7.07 2.55
C GLN A 116 -5.32 6.22 1.81
N LYS A 117 -4.29 6.90 1.28
CA LYS A 117 -3.12 6.25 0.68
C LYS A 117 -2.36 5.42 1.70
N GLY A 118 -1.62 4.45 1.20
CA GLY A 118 -0.75 3.62 1.98
C GLY A 118 0.36 4.44 2.60
N GLU A 119 0.69 4.14 3.85
CA GLU A 119 1.74 4.84 4.58
C GLU A 119 2.44 3.93 5.60
N VAL A 120 3.65 4.33 5.99
CA VAL A 120 4.31 3.83 7.19
C VAL A 120 4.08 4.82 8.32
N THR A 121 3.40 4.39 9.36
CA THR A 121 3.04 5.21 10.50
C THR A 121 3.18 4.41 11.80
N THR A 122 2.70 4.92 12.91
CA THR A 122 2.57 4.18 14.17
C THR A 122 1.09 4.05 14.53
N VAL A 123 0.76 3.22 15.51
CA VAL A 123 -0.61 3.13 16.04
C VAL A 123 -1.09 4.51 16.51
N GLU A 124 -0.24 5.28 17.20
CA GLU A 124 -0.50 6.68 17.55
C GLU A 124 -0.71 7.57 16.33
N GLY A 125 0.10 7.39 15.29
CA GLY A 125 0.05 8.18 14.07
C GLY A 125 -1.28 8.01 13.32
N VAL A 126 -1.84 6.80 13.30
CA VAL A 126 -3.17 6.55 12.72
C VAL A 126 -4.25 7.36 13.45
N ILE A 127 -4.25 7.33 14.79
CA ILE A 127 -5.23 8.07 15.60
C ILE A 127 -5.03 9.59 15.45
N SER A 128 -3.78 10.05 15.49
CA SER A 128 -3.46 11.48 15.37
C SER A 128 -3.86 12.03 14.01
N ARG A 129 -3.67 11.27 12.93
CA ARG A 129 -4.13 11.65 11.60
C ARG A 129 -5.65 11.71 11.51
N ALA A 130 -6.35 10.76 12.13
CA ALA A 130 -7.82 10.80 12.19
C ALA A 130 -8.31 12.07 12.90
N ILE A 131 -7.66 12.45 14.01
CA ILE A 131 -7.96 13.69 14.74
C ILE A 131 -7.75 14.91 13.83
N THR A 132 -6.56 15.05 13.21
CA THR A 132 -6.28 16.17 12.31
C THR A 132 -7.27 16.26 11.16
N GLY A 133 -7.66 15.13 10.56
CA GLY A 133 -8.64 15.09 9.48
C GLY A 133 -10.05 15.52 9.92
N LEU A 134 -10.45 15.19 11.14
CA LEU A 134 -11.72 15.65 11.71
C LEU A 134 -11.68 17.14 12.06
N GLU A 135 -10.57 17.63 12.61
CA GLU A 135 -10.41 19.01 13.07
C GLU A 135 -10.26 20.04 11.95
N GLN A 136 -9.67 19.66 10.81
CA GLN A 136 -9.31 20.61 9.74
C GLN A 136 -10.47 21.52 9.31
N ASP A 137 -11.67 20.97 9.14
CA ASP A 137 -12.84 21.75 8.70
C ASP A 137 -13.78 22.15 9.86
N GLN A 138 -13.44 21.86 11.12
CA GLN A 138 -14.26 22.25 12.28
C GLN A 138 -14.58 23.76 12.33
N PRO A 139 -13.66 24.69 12.00
CA PRO A 139 -13.98 26.12 12.01
C PRO A 139 -15.09 26.52 11.03
N VAL A 140 -15.21 25.80 9.91
CA VAL A 140 -16.27 26.00 8.92
C VAL A 140 -17.56 25.32 9.39
N ARG A 141 -17.47 24.06 9.85
CA ARG A 141 -18.63 23.30 10.36
C ARG A 141 -19.33 24.00 11.52
N ARG A 142 -18.60 24.66 12.42
CA ARG A 142 -19.19 25.45 13.53
C ARG A 142 -20.07 26.61 13.06
N LYS A 143 -19.87 27.14 11.84
CA LYS A 143 -20.69 28.21 11.26
C LYS A 143 -21.93 27.65 10.56
N ASP A 144 -21.74 26.60 9.76
CA ASP A 144 -22.80 26.07 8.88
C ASP A 144 -23.69 25.05 9.59
N HIS A 145 -23.11 24.21 10.47
CA HIS A 145 -23.76 23.09 11.14
C HIS A 145 -23.28 22.94 12.60
N PRO A 146 -23.72 23.84 13.52
CA PRO A 146 -23.21 23.87 14.89
C PRO A 146 -23.52 22.60 15.69
N GLU A 147 -24.66 21.97 15.47
CA GLU A 147 -25.03 20.71 16.17
C GLU A 147 -24.08 19.56 15.81
N ALA A 148 -23.74 19.41 14.53
CA ALA A 148 -22.81 18.38 14.06
C ALA A 148 -21.38 18.66 14.56
N ALA A 149 -20.98 19.95 14.60
CA ALA A 149 -19.66 20.33 15.08
C ALA A 149 -19.42 19.95 16.55
N ILE A 150 -20.45 20.04 17.41
CA ILE A 150 -20.37 19.62 18.82
C ILE A 150 -20.16 18.10 18.92
N LEU A 151 -20.90 17.31 18.13
CA LEU A 151 -20.75 15.85 18.11
C LEU A 151 -19.36 15.42 17.65
N ILE A 152 -18.79 16.11 16.65
CA ILE A 152 -17.43 15.86 16.18
C ILE A 152 -16.41 16.26 17.25
N ASP A 153 -16.57 17.42 17.91
CA ASP A 153 -15.68 17.86 18.98
C ASP A 153 -15.66 16.85 20.15
N ASP A 154 -16.82 16.28 20.50
CA ASP A 154 -16.91 15.24 21.54
C ASP A 154 -16.30 13.91 21.09
N PHE A 155 -16.38 13.58 19.80
CA PHE A 155 -15.73 12.39 19.25
C PHE A 155 -14.20 12.54 19.17
N VAL A 156 -13.71 13.72 18.82
CA VAL A 156 -12.28 14.04 18.82
C VAL A 156 -11.70 13.87 20.22
N LYS A 157 -12.38 14.35 21.27
CA LYS A 157 -11.95 14.12 22.67
C LYS A 157 -11.83 12.62 22.99
N LYS A 158 -12.78 11.79 22.54
CA LYS A 158 -12.69 10.34 22.72
C LYS A 158 -11.45 9.76 22.04
N LEU A 159 -11.10 10.23 20.85
CA LEU A 159 -9.87 9.80 20.15
C LEU A 159 -8.60 10.28 20.87
N GLU A 160 -8.61 11.49 21.43
CA GLU A 160 -7.50 12.01 22.26
C GLU A 160 -7.33 11.20 23.54
N ASP A 161 -8.44 10.82 24.20
CA ASP A 161 -8.42 9.99 25.41
C ASP A 161 -7.79 8.61 25.14
N LEU A 162 -7.99 8.03 23.94
CA LEU A 162 -7.33 6.78 23.53
C LEU A 162 -5.80 6.90 23.50
N LYS A 163 -5.25 8.10 23.22
CA LYS A 163 -3.79 8.30 23.20
C LYS A 163 -3.17 8.20 24.59
N LEU A 164 -3.93 8.50 25.65
CA LEU A 164 -3.47 8.38 27.03
C LEU A 164 -3.40 6.92 27.50
N VAL A 165 -4.06 6.01 26.78
CA VAL A 165 -4.16 4.58 27.12
C VAL A 165 -4.60 4.38 28.58
N SER A 166 -5.60 5.15 29.02
CA SER A 166 -6.19 5.03 30.36
C SER A 166 -6.91 3.70 30.54
N GLU A 167 -7.57 3.24 29.47
CA GLU A 167 -8.21 1.93 29.38
C GLU A 167 -7.70 1.16 28.15
N PRO A 168 -7.44 -0.17 28.27
CA PRO A 168 -7.04 -0.97 27.14
C PRO A 168 -8.13 -1.05 26.07
N PHE A 169 -7.76 -0.83 24.81
CA PHE A 169 -8.69 -0.90 23.68
C PHE A 169 -8.13 -1.81 22.57
N THR A 170 -9.01 -2.15 21.62
CA THR A 170 -8.66 -2.99 20.48
C THR A 170 -8.73 -2.18 19.19
N ILE A 171 -7.68 -2.27 18.39
CA ILE A 171 -7.64 -1.74 17.03
C ILE A 171 -7.46 -2.89 16.05
N ILE A 172 -8.24 -2.88 14.97
CA ILE A 172 -8.27 -3.92 13.96
C ILE A 172 -7.84 -3.31 12.64
N PHE A 173 -6.83 -3.91 12.01
CA PHE A 173 -6.39 -3.60 10.66
C PHE A 173 -6.80 -4.77 9.77
N GLU A 174 -7.77 -4.54 8.90
CA GLU A 174 -8.26 -5.54 7.95
C GLU A 174 -7.90 -5.09 6.53
N ASP A 175 -7.04 -5.85 5.86
CA ASP A 175 -6.53 -5.51 4.54
C ASP A 175 -6.71 -6.68 3.58
N ILE A 176 -7.56 -6.46 2.57
CA ILE A 176 -7.83 -7.44 1.52
C ILE A 176 -6.60 -7.72 0.64
N SER A 177 -5.67 -6.78 0.52
CA SER A 177 -4.46 -6.95 -0.31
C SER A 177 -3.38 -7.82 0.36
N GLY A 178 -3.47 -8.04 1.68
CA GLY A 178 -2.45 -8.76 2.45
C GLY A 178 -1.15 -7.97 2.67
N ASN A 179 -1.16 -6.66 2.40
CA ASN A 179 0.00 -5.77 2.44
C ASN A 179 -0.01 -4.79 3.62
N SER A 180 -0.79 -5.08 4.66
CA SER A 180 -0.74 -4.33 5.91
C SER A 180 -0.01 -5.13 6.97
N PHE A 181 0.76 -4.42 7.79
CA PHE A 181 1.63 -5.03 8.78
C PHE A 181 1.68 -4.18 10.04
N VAL A 182 1.65 -4.87 11.19
CA VAL A 182 1.83 -4.27 12.50
C VAL A 182 3.07 -4.89 13.11
N GLU A 183 3.98 -4.04 13.58
CA GLU A 183 5.23 -4.45 14.20
C GLU A 183 4.99 -5.31 15.44
N ASN A 184 5.76 -6.40 15.53
CA ASN A 184 5.83 -7.25 16.70
C ASN A 184 7.11 -6.92 17.49
N PRO A 185 7.00 -6.21 18.62
CA PRO A 185 8.17 -5.85 19.44
C PRO A 185 8.83 -7.06 20.11
N TYR A 186 8.15 -8.22 20.17
CA TYR A 186 8.66 -9.46 20.74
C TYR A 186 9.28 -10.40 19.70
N ALA A 187 9.38 -9.99 18.43
CA ALA A 187 9.95 -10.80 17.37
C ALA A 187 11.37 -11.30 17.75
N PRO A 188 11.71 -12.57 17.47
CA PRO A 188 10.97 -13.58 16.69
C PRO A 188 9.91 -14.37 17.47
N LYS A 189 9.67 -14.06 18.75
CA LYS A 189 8.61 -14.72 19.54
C LYS A 189 7.24 -14.24 19.10
N ALA A 190 6.22 -15.06 19.32
CA ALA A 190 4.84 -14.68 19.06
C ALA A 190 4.41 -13.52 19.96
N ASP A 191 3.65 -12.59 19.40
CA ASP A 191 3.10 -11.46 20.11
C ASP A 191 1.87 -11.89 20.93
N PRO A 192 1.85 -11.65 22.25
CA PRO A 192 0.67 -11.96 23.07
C PRO A 192 -0.52 -11.01 22.83
N TYR A 193 -0.28 -9.81 22.28
CA TYR A 193 -1.28 -8.74 22.16
C TYR A 193 -1.71 -8.45 20.73
N CYS A 194 -0.98 -8.94 19.72
CA CYS A 194 -1.32 -8.81 18.32
C CYS A 194 -1.62 -10.19 17.70
N LYS A 195 -2.88 -10.41 17.31
CA LYS A 195 -3.30 -11.62 16.59
C LYS A 195 -3.37 -11.33 15.09
N LYS A 196 -2.55 -12.04 14.30
CA LYS A 196 -2.60 -12.01 12.84
C LYS A 196 -3.39 -13.21 12.33
N GLU A 197 -4.46 -12.94 11.60
CA GLU A 197 -5.30 -13.94 10.93
C GLU A 197 -5.24 -13.71 9.42
N LEU A 198 -5.13 -14.78 8.65
CA LEU A 198 -5.27 -14.74 7.20
C LEU A 198 -6.68 -15.18 6.84
N PHE A 199 -7.30 -14.49 5.89
CA PHE A 199 -8.65 -14.82 5.41
C PHE A 199 -8.68 -14.93 3.89
N HIS A 200 -9.55 -15.80 3.39
CA HIS A 200 -9.80 -15.89 1.95
C HIS A 200 -10.72 -14.75 1.54
N ARG A 201 -10.35 -14.06 0.47
CA ARG A 201 -11.13 -12.95 -0.08
C ARG A 201 -12.45 -13.45 -0.67
N THR A 202 -13.45 -12.59 -0.67
CA THR A 202 -14.65 -12.79 -1.49
C THR A 202 -14.36 -12.38 -2.94
N ALA A 203 -15.17 -12.85 -3.89
CA ALA A 203 -15.03 -12.47 -5.30
C ALA A 203 -15.09 -10.94 -5.50
N GLU A 204 -15.97 -10.26 -4.76
CA GLU A 204 -16.06 -8.79 -4.79
C GLU A 204 -14.76 -8.12 -4.32
N GLN A 205 -14.10 -8.69 -3.31
CA GLN A 205 -12.81 -8.18 -2.82
C GLN A 205 -11.68 -8.45 -3.81
N ASP A 206 -11.72 -9.58 -4.53
CA ASP A 206 -10.78 -9.86 -5.62
C ASP A 206 -10.96 -8.85 -6.76
N HIS A 207 -12.20 -8.57 -7.19
CA HIS A 207 -12.49 -7.59 -8.23
C HIS A 207 -12.03 -6.18 -7.85
N LEU A 208 -12.21 -5.77 -6.58
CA LEU A 208 -11.71 -4.49 -6.06
C LEU A 208 -10.17 -4.36 -6.13
N LEU A 209 -9.47 -5.49 -6.14
CA LEU A 209 -8.03 -5.58 -6.29
C LEU A 209 -7.59 -5.78 -7.75
N GLY A 210 -8.54 -5.79 -8.69
CA GLY A 210 -8.30 -6.07 -10.11
C GLY A 210 -7.94 -7.53 -10.38
N ILE A 211 -8.23 -8.44 -9.44
CA ILE A 211 -8.01 -9.87 -9.58
C ILE A 211 -9.29 -10.48 -10.17
N PHE A 212 -9.19 -11.00 -11.39
CA PHE A 212 -10.28 -11.69 -12.07
C PHE A 212 -9.89 -13.14 -12.36
N SER A 213 -10.86 -14.03 -12.26
CA SER A 213 -10.67 -15.43 -12.65
C SER A 213 -10.55 -15.55 -14.18
N ARG A 214 -9.86 -16.61 -14.64
CA ARG A 214 -9.69 -16.84 -16.09
C ARG A 214 -11.02 -17.02 -16.83
N GLU A 215 -12.04 -17.51 -16.12
CA GLU A 215 -13.40 -17.72 -16.62
C GLU A 215 -14.12 -16.39 -16.84
N GLU A 216 -14.04 -15.47 -15.88
CA GLU A 216 -14.62 -14.11 -15.98
C GLU A 216 -14.00 -13.26 -17.09
N VAL A 217 -12.70 -13.43 -17.36
CA VAL A 217 -12.01 -12.72 -18.45
C VAL A 217 -12.28 -13.34 -19.82
N SER A 218 -12.68 -14.62 -19.87
CA SER A 218 -12.93 -15.35 -21.13
C SER A 218 -14.32 -15.10 -21.74
N ASP A 219 -15.31 -14.79 -20.90
CA ASP A 219 -16.63 -14.35 -21.33
C ASP A 219 -16.61 -12.83 -21.51
N GLY A 220 -16.25 -12.36 -22.72
CA GLY A 220 -16.20 -10.95 -23.09
C GLY A 220 -17.56 -10.24 -23.15
N THR A 221 -18.38 -10.32 -22.10
CA THR A 221 -19.74 -9.75 -22.03
C THR A 221 -20.11 -9.17 -20.66
N THR A 222 -19.15 -8.80 -19.81
CA THR A 222 -19.45 -7.91 -18.68
C THR A 222 -19.10 -6.47 -19.03
N GLU A 223 -20.13 -5.74 -19.48
CA GLU A 223 -20.14 -4.27 -19.51
C GLU A 223 -20.04 -3.75 -18.07
N VAL A 224 -18.83 -3.67 -17.53
CA VAL A 224 -18.54 -2.80 -16.39
C VAL A 224 -17.65 -1.69 -16.93
N ALA A 225 -18.28 -0.55 -17.20
CA ALA A 225 -17.63 0.63 -17.72
C ALA A 225 -16.73 1.25 -16.63
N GLU A 226 -15.48 0.81 -16.54
CA GLU A 226 -14.40 1.60 -15.94
C GLU A 226 -13.40 2.07 -17.01
N PRO A 227 -13.09 3.37 -17.07
CA PRO A 227 -12.37 3.98 -18.19
C PRO A 227 -10.85 3.70 -18.23
N ASN A 228 -10.31 2.89 -17.32
CA ASN A 228 -8.86 2.69 -17.18
C ASN A 228 -8.35 1.27 -17.48
N LEU A 229 -9.19 0.39 -18.03
CA LEU A 229 -8.68 -0.83 -18.63
C LEU A 229 -7.87 -0.49 -19.88
N LEU A 230 -6.63 -0.99 -19.93
CA LEU A 230 -5.78 -1.00 -21.13
C LEU A 230 -6.67 -1.30 -22.34
N GLN A 231 -6.86 -0.26 -23.15
CA GLN A 231 -7.65 -0.39 -24.36
C GLN A 231 -6.93 -1.45 -25.19
N GLY A 232 -7.58 -2.61 -25.35
CA GLY A 232 -7.10 -3.68 -26.20
C GLY A 232 -6.66 -3.05 -27.52
N MET A 233 -5.45 -3.43 -27.97
CA MET A 233 -4.84 -2.91 -29.19
C MET A 233 -5.92 -2.72 -30.24
N GLY A 234 -5.93 -1.51 -30.83
CA GLY A 234 -6.93 -1.09 -31.81
C GLY A 234 -7.13 -2.12 -32.92
N LYS A 235 -8.24 -1.97 -33.63
CA LYS A 235 -8.80 -2.86 -34.68
C LYS A 235 -7.90 -3.11 -35.90
N ASP A 236 -6.62 -3.39 -35.69
CA ASP A 236 -5.74 -4.06 -36.62
C ASP A 236 -5.68 -5.51 -36.13
N ASN A 237 -6.53 -6.35 -36.72
CA ASN A 237 -6.66 -7.76 -36.39
C ASN A 237 -5.29 -8.46 -36.46
N VAL A 238 -4.62 -8.65 -35.33
CA VAL A 238 -3.61 -9.71 -35.17
C VAL A 238 -4.34 -10.88 -34.54
N THR A 239 -4.64 -11.89 -35.35
CA THR A 239 -5.32 -13.09 -34.87
C THR A 239 -4.35 -13.94 -34.05
N TYR A 240 -4.87 -14.78 -33.15
CA TYR A 240 -4.07 -15.74 -32.37
C TYR A 240 -3.27 -16.72 -33.26
N GLU A 241 -3.67 -16.86 -34.53
CA GLU A 241 -2.98 -17.63 -35.56
C GLU A 241 -1.74 -16.92 -36.09
N ASP A 242 -1.71 -15.59 -36.09
CA ASP A 242 -0.54 -14.78 -36.49
C ASP A 242 0.59 -14.87 -35.45
N LEU A 243 0.25 -14.92 -34.15
CA LEU A 243 1.20 -15.04 -33.04
C LEU A 243 1.90 -16.41 -32.94
N GLN A 244 1.33 -17.47 -33.54
CA GLN A 244 1.95 -18.81 -33.55
C GLN A 244 3.14 -18.90 -34.54
N GLY A 245 3.24 -17.95 -35.46
CA GLY A 245 4.31 -17.87 -36.46
C GLY A 245 5.54 -17.09 -35.99
N GLU A 246 5.37 -16.14 -35.07
CA GLU A 246 6.41 -15.20 -34.67
C GLU A 246 7.39 -15.82 -33.67
N VAL A 247 8.68 -15.67 -33.98
CA VAL A 247 9.77 -16.00 -33.07
C VAL A 247 10.06 -14.74 -32.27
N LEU A 248 9.79 -14.76 -30.97
CA LEU A 248 10.14 -13.67 -30.09
C LEU A 248 11.64 -13.74 -29.79
N THR A 249 12.39 -12.74 -30.23
CA THR A 249 13.81 -12.60 -29.94
C THR A 249 14.00 -11.58 -28.82
N PHE A 250 14.58 -12.02 -27.70
CA PHE A 250 14.98 -11.12 -26.62
C PHE A 250 16.43 -11.33 -26.23
N LYS A 251 17.09 -10.26 -25.81
CA LYS A 251 18.49 -10.32 -25.36
C LYS A 251 18.56 -10.89 -23.95
N THR A 252 19.38 -11.90 -23.76
CA THR A 252 19.63 -12.50 -22.44
C THR A 252 21.06 -13.05 -22.40
N ASN A 253 21.49 -13.55 -21.25
CA ASN A 253 22.80 -14.16 -21.13
C ASN A 253 22.71 -15.66 -21.36
N CYS A 254 23.69 -16.22 -22.09
CA CYS A 254 23.76 -17.65 -22.36
C CYS A 254 23.84 -18.43 -21.04
N SER A 255 22.93 -19.39 -20.82
CA SER A 255 22.84 -20.14 -19.56
C SER A 255 24.07 -21.03 -19.26
N ASN A 256 24.98 -21.20 -20.23
CA ASN A 256 26.20 -21.99 -20.06
C ASN A 256 27.47 -21.13 -19.87
N CYS A 257 27.59 -19.98 -20.56
CA CYS A 257 28.80 -19.15 -20.53
C CYS A 257 28.58 -17.70 -20.09
N ASN A 258 27.32 -17.31 -19.81
CA ASN A 258 26.89 -16.00 -19.34
C ASN A 258 27.23 -14.81 -20.26
N THR A 259 27.63 -15.06 -21.51
CA THR A 259 27.84 -14.03 -22.53
C THR A 259 26.50 -13.52 -23.07
N PRO A 260 26.36 -12.21 -23.39
CA PRO A 260 25.15 -11.67 -24.01
C PRO A 260 24.85 -12.37 -25.33
N CYS A 261 23.62 -12.87 -25.48
CA CYS A 261 23.14 -13.56 -26.67
C CYS A 261 21.66 -13.29 -26.91
N ASP A 262 21.23 -13.46 -28.16
CA ASP A 262 19.82 -13.33 -28.51
C ASP A 262 19.15 -14.71 -28.29
N THR A 263 18.12 -14.77 -27.44
CA THR A 263 17.31 -15.98 -27.24
C THR A 263 16.03 -15.88 -28.04
N ASN A 264 15.78 -16.93 -28.82
CA ASN A 264 14.61 -17.08 -29.67
C ASN A 264 13.62 -18.02 -28.97
N MET A 265 12.44 -17.50 -28.61
CA MET A 265 11.36 -18.26 -28.01
C MET A 265 10.23 -18.43 -29.02
N LYS A 266 9.78 -19.67 -29.21
CA LYS A 266 8.60 -19.99 -30.01
C LYS A 266 7.57 -20.69 -29.14
N VAL A 267 6.42 -20.05 -28.97
CA VAL A 267 5.30 -20.63 -28.22
C VAL A 267 4.72 -21.79 -29.05
N THR A 268 4.65 -22.99 -28.46
CA THR A 268 4.02 -24.16 -29.10
C THR A 268 2.81 -24.59 -28.29
N SER A 269 1.63 -24.61 -28.92
CA SER A 269 0.42 -25.17 -28.32
C SER A 269 0.44 -26.68 -28.44
N LYS A 270 0.60 -27.40 -27.33
CA LYS A 270 0.36 -28.85 -27.29
C LYS A 270 -1.15 -29.08 -27.43
N ARG A 271 -1.60 -29.52 -28.61
CA ARG A 271 -2.94 -30.12 -28.75
C ARG A 271 -2.93 -31.45 -27.97
N ILE A 272 -3.76 -31.54 -26.94
CA ILE A 272 -4.13 -32.81 -26.30
C ILE A 272 -5.30 -33.39 -27.09
#